data_AF-A0A015L081-F1
#
_entry.id   AF-A0A015L081-F1
#
_cell.length_a   1.000
_cell.length_b   1.000
_cell.length_c   1.000
_cell.angle_alpha   90.00
_cell.angle_beta   90.00
_cell.angle_gamma   90.00
#
_symmetry.space_group_name_H-M   'P 1'
#
loop_
_entity.id
_entity.type
_entity.pdbx_description
1 polymer ?
#
loop_
_entity_poly.entity_id
_entity_poly.type
_entity_poly.pdbx_seq_one_letter_code
_entity_poly.pdbx_strand_id
1 'polypeptide(L)'
;MKCHLCDNWIEIHTDPKNAEYLVVSGARKKVETWEPEDSEVIKLKDDDEAKKMVDNALYKLEYSVKDELRSRETLPILTQLQRLNDKQWADPYTHSQRMRKKFREEKKELEAKKRADEEICDRNALSIPLLPESQEDIVKARTTEFSDQLLEKAQKRKLEITASSIFNKQTSKSKRSKFHTHDSKDKFAKLSAIVAVNTKLKIDPFLKDNDWNTGNNINGTEKGENNKDLVIIKKKESNHHQSEVLDSRNITPVNDKKNKGTTTTGISLVSADYDDDDDDDETFK
;
A
#
# COMPACT_ATOMS: atom_id res chain seq x y z
N MET A 1 -54.70 -7.92 -1.44
CA MET A 1 -53.59 -8.59 -2.16
C MET A 1 -52.98 -9.69 -1.29
N LYS A 2 -52.51 -10.81 -1.85
CA LYS A 2 -51.91 -11.92 -1.06
C LYS A 2 -50.41 -11.69 -0.84
N CYS A 3 -49.88 -12.06 0.32
CA CYS A 3 -48.43 -12.08 0.56
C CYS A 3 -47.77 -13.24 -0.22
N HIS A 4 -46.55 -13.02 -0.74
CA HIS A 4 -45.81 -14.04 -1.49
C HIS A 4 -45.15 -15.11 -0.59
N LEU A 5 -44.96 -14.83 0.71
CA LEU A 5 -44.35 -15.76 1.68
C LEU A 5 -45.35 -16.42 2.63
N CYS A 6 -46.57 -15.88 2.77
CA CYS A 6 -47.58 -16.42 3.68
C CYS A 6 -48.99 -16.32 3.11
N ASP A 7 -49.91 -17.12 3.64
CA ASP A 7 -51.29 -17.19 3.15
C ASP A 7 -52.20 -16.03 3.60
N ASN A 8 -51.64 -15.02 4.27
CA ASN A 8 -52.41 -13.87 4.76
C ASN A 8 -52.73 -12.87 3.63
N TRP A 9 -53.89 -12.22 3.77
CA TRP A 9 -54.34 -11.14 2.89
C TRP A 9 -53.93 -9.77 3.44
N ILE A 10 -53.53 -8.88 2.55
CA ILE A 10 -53.23 -7.47 2.80
C ILE A 10 -54.38 -6.65 2.22
N GLU A 11 -54.99 -5.81 3.06
CA GLU A 11 -56.12 -4.95 2.71
C GLU A 11 -55.66 -3.50 2.64
N ILE A 12 -55.85 -2.89 1.48
CA ILE A 12 -55.42 -1.52 1.18
C ILE A 12 -56.64 -0.72 0.76
N HIS A 13 -56.88 0.39 1.43
CA HIS A 13 -57.94 1.35 1.10
C HIS A 13 -57.34 2.62 0.51
N THR A 14 -58.02 3.22 -0.45
CA THR A 14 -57.66 4.53 -0.99
C THR A 14 -58.33 5.62 -0.17
N ASP A 15 -57.54 6.56 0.36
CA ASP A 15 -58.04 7.78 0.97
C ASP A 15 -58.05 8.91 -0.09
N PRO A 16 -59.23 9.28 -0.65
CA PRO A 16 -59.31 10.31 -1.67
C PRO A 16 -58.99 11.71 -1.14
N LYS A 17 -59.02 11.93 0.18
CA LYS A 17 -58.78 13.25 0.77
C LYS A 17 -57.29 13.61 0.77
N ASN A 18 -56.44 12.64 1.09
CA ASN A 18 -54.98 12.83 1.19
C ASN A 18 -54.22 12.28 -0.03
N ALA A 19 -54.94 11.73 -1.02
CA ALA A 19 -54.38 11.06 -2.20
C ALA A 19 -53.37 9.95 -1.82
N GLU A 20 -53.67 9.20 -0.76
CA GLU A 20 -52.79 8.17 -0.19
C GLU A 20 -53.48 6.81 -0.10
N TYR A 21 -52.70 5.73 -0.15
CA TYR A 21 -53.14 4.37 0.12
C TYR A 21 -52.85 3.99 1.58
N LEU A 22 -53.88 3.60 2.31
CA LEU A 22 -53.81 3.18 3.70
C LEU A 22 -53.85 1.66 3.80
N VAL A 23 -52.88 1.08 4.49
CA VAL A 23 -52.88 -0.36 4.80
C VAL A 23 -53.71 -0.57 6.05
N VAL A 24 -54.83 -1.28 5.92
CA VAL A 24 -55.79 -1.52 7.02
C VAL A 24 -55.47 -2.83 7.74
N SER A 25 -55.07 -3.86 7.00
CA SER A 25 -54.75 -5.16 7.58
C SER A 25 -53.64 -5.90 6.80
N GLY A 26 -52.91 -6.78 7.49
CA GLY A 26 -51.98 -7.74 6.88
C GLY A 26 -50.58 -7.22 6.54
N ALA A 27 -50.33 -5.92 6.54
CA ALA A 27 -48.99 -5.35 6.36
C ALA A 27 -48.80 -4.05 7.15
N ARG A 28 -47.56 -3.57 7.22
CA ARG A 28 -47.20 -2.26 7.76
C ARG A 28 -46.51 -1.44 6.69
N LYS A 29 -46.83 -0.14 6.62
CA LYS A 29 -46.12 0.80 5.74
C LYS A 29 -44.67 0.94 6.24
N LYS A 30 -43.70 0.75 5.35
CA LYS A 30 -42.30 1.13 5.64
C LYS A 30 -42.21 2.64 5.48
N VAL A 31 -41.88 3.36 6.56
CA VAL A 31 -41.67 4.80 6.53
C VAL A 31 -40.17 5.04 6.44
N GLU A 32 -39.69 5.43 5.26
CA GLU A 32 -38.34 5.95 5.07
C GLU A 32 -38.45 7.47 5.02
N THR A 33 -38.08 8.12 6.12
CA THR A 33 -37.87 9.57 6.15
C THR A 33 -36.48 9.82 5.62
N TRP A 34 -36.39 10.30 4.38
CA TRP A 34 -35.14 10.76 3.80
C TRP A 34 -34.88 12.17 4.30
N GLU A 35 -33.78 12.34 5.03
CA GLU A 35 -33.28 13.68 5.28
C GLU A 35 -32.69 14.23 3.99
N PRO A 36 -32.89 15.51 3.66
CA PRO A 36 -32.33 16.12 2.45
C PRO A 36 -30.79 16.06 2.42
N GLU A 37 -30.15 15.87 3.59
CA GLU A 37 -28.72 15.60 3.74
C GLU A 37 -28.26 14.33 3.05
N ASP A 38 -29.07 13.28 3.13
CA ASP A 38 -28.75 11.94 2.63
C ASP A 38 -29.01 11.80 1.13
N SER A 39 -29.77 12.73 0.54
CA SER A 39 -30.22 12.65 -0.86
C SER A 39 -29.44 13.54 -1.83
N GLU A 40 -28.40 14.25 -1.37
CA GLU A 40 -27.66 15.27 -2.15
C GLU A 40 -28.57 16.35 -2.79
N VAL A 41 -29.79 16.49 -2.28
CA VAL A 41 -30.75 17.50 -2.77
C VAL A 41 -30.50 18.81 -2.02
N ILE A 42 -30.69 19.92 -2.72
CA ILE A 42 -30.61 21.26 -2.11
C ILE A 42 -31.61 21.32 -0.97
N LYS A 43 -31.10 21.45 0.27
CA LYS A 43 -31.94 21.73 1.43
C LYS A 43 -32.78 22.96 1.19
N LEU A 44 -34.09 22.81 1.31
CA LEU A 44 -34.97 23.96 1.41
C LEU A 44 -34.62 24.74 2.69
N LYS A 45 -34.87 26.04 2.68
CA LYS A 45 -34.63 26.90 3.83
C LYS A 45 -35.47 26.44 5.00
N ASP A 46 -34.93 26.56 6.21
CA ASP A 46 -35.67 26.26 7.43
C ASP A 46 -36.95 27.11 7.52
N ASP A 47 -38.03 26.54 8.05
CA ASP A 47 -39.34 27.21 8.14
C ASP A 47 -39.25 28.57 8.86
N ASP A 48 -38.35 28.69 9.84
CA ASP A 48 -38.15 29.93 10.58
C ASP A 48 -37.35 30.98 9.78
N GLU A 49 -36.42 30.56 8.93
CA GLU A 49 -35.74 31.47 8.00
C GLU A 49 -36.71 31.94 6.90
N ALA A 50 -37.55 31.03 6.40
CA ALA A 50 -38.59 31.36 5.44
C ALA A 50 -39.57 32.40 6.00
N LYS A 51 -40.05 32.22 7.24
CA LYS A 51 -40.89 33.21 7.93
C LYS A 51 -40.18 34.56 8.07
N LYS A 52 -38.93 34.58 8.52
CA LYS A 52 -38.15 35.83 8.65
C LYS A 52 -38.00 36.58 7.32
N MET A 53 -37.85 35.87 6.21
CA MET A 53 -37.78 36.46 4.86
C MET A 53 -39.13 37.03 4.39
N VAL A 54 -40.25 36.48 4.85
CA VAL A 54 -41.60 37.00 4.55
C VAL A 54 -41.91 38.21 5.43
N ASP A 55 -41.62 38.12 6.72
CA ASP A 55 -41.98 39.14 7.71
C ASP A 55 -41.12 40.40 7.59
N ASN A 56 -39.84 40.26 7.20
CA ASN A 56 -38.88 41.38 7.14
C ASN A 56 -38.33 41.59 5.73
N ALA A 57 -38.80 42.66 5.06
CA ALA A 57 -38.35 43.01 3.72
C ALA A 57 -36.83 43.33 3.65
N LEU A 58 -36.27 43.96 4.68
CA LEU A 58 -34.84 44.29 4.73
C LEU A 58 -33.97 43.03 4.86
N TYR A 59 -34.38 42.06 5.68
CA TYR A 59 -33.68 40.80 5.84
C TYR A 59 -33.63 40.01 4.52
N LYS A 60 -34.75 39.99 3.78
CA LYS A 60 -34.80 39.38 2.44
C LYS A 60 -33.80 40.05 1.48
N LEU A 61 -33.69 41.37 1.52
CA LEU A 61 -32.75 42.11 0.67
C LEU A 61 -31.30 41.77 1.02
N GLU A 62 -30.93 41.79 2.30
CA GLU A 62 -29.58 41.41 2.76
C GLU A 62 -29.21 39.98 2.34
N TYR A 63 -30.15 39.05 2.48
CA TYR A 63 -29.95 37.67 2.05
C TYR A 63 -29.71 37.58 0.54
N SER A 64 -30.50 38.29 -0.27
CA SER A 64 -30.31 38.31 -1.72
C SER A 64 -28.96 38.86 -2.15
N VAL A 65 -28.50 39.94 -1.50
CA VAL A 65 -27.18 40.53 -1.77
C VAL A 65 -26.05 39.57 -1.37
N LYS A 66 -26.21 38.87 -0.24
CA LYS A 66 -25.24 37.86 0.21
C LYS A 66 -25.16 36.67 -0.76
N ASP A 67 -26.28 36.23 -1.31
CA ASP A 67 -26.30 35.16 -2.31
C ASP A 67 -25.65 35.61 -3.63
N GLU A 68 -25.89 36.85 -4.07
CA GLU A 68 -25.19 37.43 -5.22
C GLU A 68 -23.68 37.52 -4.99
N LEU A 69 -23.24 37.93 -3.79
CA LEU A 69 -21.83 37.99 -3.43
C LEU A 69 -21.19 36.60 -3.53
N ARG A 70 -21.83 35.59 -2.91
CA ARG A 70 -21.37 34.19 -2.96
C ARG A 70 -21.29 33.69 -4.41
N SER A 71 -22.27 34.01 -5.24
CA SER A 71 -22.24 33.71 -6.68
C SER A 71 -21.02 34.36 -7.35
N ARG A 72 -20.80 35.66 -7.16
CA ARG A 72 -19.66 36.38 -7.75
C ARG A 72 -18.30 35.85 -7.30
N GLU A 73 -18.17 35.46 -6.04
CA GLU A 73 -16.94 34.87 -5.49
C GLU A 73 -16.67 33.46 -6.04
N THR A 74 -17.71 32.65 -6.25
CA THR A 74 -17.60 31.27 -6.75
C THR A 74 -17.42 31.19 -8.27
N LEU A 75 -17.97 32.14 -9.02
CA LEU A 75 -17.82 32.23 -10.48
C LEU A 75 -16.37 32.11 -10.98
N PRO A 76 -15.37 32.86 -10.50
CA PRO A 76 -14.00 32.74 -10.99
C PRO A 76 -13.42 31.34 -10.78
N ILE A 77 -13.69 30.72 -9.63
CA ILE A 77 -13.26 29.35 -9.33
C ILE A 77 -13.91 28.37 -10.33
N LEU A 78 -15.21 28.51 -10.57
CA LEU A 78 -15.93 27.68 -11.53
C LEU A 78 -15.38 27.85 -12.95
N THR A 79 -15.10 29.08 -13.39
CA THR A 79 -14.50 29.33 -14.70
C THR A 79 -13.09 28.75 -14.82
N GLN A 80 -12.31 28.77 -13.74
CA GLN A 80 -10.98 28.14 -13.71
C GLN A 80 -11.10 26.62 -13.86
N LEU A 81 -12.01 25.99 -13.11
CA LEU A 81 -12.27 24.55 -13.21
C LEU A 81 -12.75 24.16 -14.62
N GLN A 82 -13.65 24.94 -15.20
CA GLN A 82 -14.11 24.74 -16.58
C GLN A 82 -12.96 24.82 -17.58
N ARG A 83 -12.13 25.86 -17.50
CA ARG A 83 -10.95 26.02 -18.38
C ARG A 83 -9.95 24.86 -18.24
N LEU A 84 -9.74 24.36 -17.01
CA LEU A 84 -8.88 23.20 -16.78
C LEU A 84 -9.48 21.94 -17.39
N ASN A 85 -10.80 21.74 -17.26
CA ASN A 85 -11.53 20.64 -17.87
C ASN A 85 -11.40 20.71 -19.40
N ASP A 86 -11.76 21.84 -20.01
CA ASP A 86 -11.67 22.05 -21.47
C ASP A 86 -10.26 21.77 -21.99
N LYS A 87 -9.21 22.23 -21.28
CA LYS A 87 -7.82 21.97 -21.64
C LYS A 87 -7.43 20.50 -21.51
N GLN A 88 -7.89 19.82 -20.46
CA GLN A 88 -7.58 18.40 -20.23
C GLN A 88 -8.29 17.49 -21.23
N TRP A 89 -9.51 17.85 -21.64
CA TRP A 89 -10.36 17.08 -22.53
C TRP A 89 -10.35 17.56 -23.97
N ALA A 90 -9.56 18.59 -24.31
CA ALA A 90 -9.34 19.03 -25.70
C ALA A 90 -8.84 17.88 -26.60
N ASP A 91 -8.05 16.96 -26.04
CA ASP A 91 -7.64 15.71 -26.69
C ASP A 91 -7.79 14.52 -25.71
N PRO A 92 -8.95 13.84 -25.75
CA PRO A 92 -9.21 12.70 -24.86
C PRO A 92 -8.26 11.52 -25.08
N TYR A 93 -7.74 11.34 -26.30
CA TYR A 93 -6.90 10.20 -26.64
C TYR A 93 -5.52 10.33 -25.99
N THR A 94 -4.85 11.48 -26.13
CA THR A 94 -3.55 11.67 -25.48
C THR A 94 -3.65 11.71 -23.95
N HIS A 95 -4.76 12.23 -23.41
CA HIS A 95 -5.02 12.15 -21.97
C HIS A 95 -5.18 10.70 -21.49
N SER A 96 -6.00 9.89 -22.17
CA SER A 96 -6.17 8.46 -21.84
C SER A 96 -4.86 7.69 -21.99
N GLN A 97 -4.08 7.96 -23.04
CA GLN A 97 -2.77 7.34 -23.25
C GLN A 97 -1.81 7.63 -22.09
N ARG A 98 -1.75 8.90 -21.63
CA ARG A 98 -0.93 9.31 -20.48
C ARG A 98 -1.36 8.62 -19.19
N MET A 99 -2.67 8.57 -18.92
CA MET A 99 -3.22 7.90 -17.74
C MET A 99 -2.92 6.41 -17.75
N ARG A 100 -3.14 5.72 -18.87
CA ARG A 100 -2.80 4.29 -19.01
C ARG A 100 -1.31 4.03 -18.86
N LYS A 101 -0.45 4.92 -19.35
CA LYS A 101 1.01 4.81 -19.17
C LYS A 101 1.36 4.89 -17.68
N LYS A 102 0.84 5.89 -16.97
CA LYS A 102 1.03 6.06 -15.52
C LYS A 102 0.57 4.82 -14.74
N PHE A 103 -0.65 4.32 -14.99
CA PHE A 103 -1.15 3.12 -14.32
C PHE A 103 -0.34 1.86 -14.64
N ARG A 104 0.21 1.72 -15.86
CA ARG A 104 1.09 0.60 -16.19
C ARG A 104 2.42 0.67 -15.44
N GLU A 105 3.00 1.86 -15.35
CA GLU A 105 4.25 2.10 -14.60
C GLU A 105 4.02 1.85 -13.10
N GLU A 106 2.96 2.40 -12.52
CA GLU A 106 2.58 2.19 -11.12
C GLU A 106 2.29 0.71 -10.82
N LYS A 107 1.56 0.00 -11.72
CA LYS A 107 1.32 -1.44 -11.58
C LYS A 107 2.63 -2.22 -11.58
N LYS A 108 3.57 -1.88 -12.46
CA LYS A 108 4.88 -2.54 -12.53
C LYS A 108 5.70 -2.28 -11.26
N GLU A 109 5.67 -1.07 -10.73
CA GLU A 109 6.36 -0.72 -9.48
C GLU A 109 5.75 -1.46 -8.27
N LEU A 110 4.42 -1.52 -8.17
CA LEU A 110 3.71 -2.25 -7.12
C LEU A 110 4.04 -3.74 -7.19
N GLU A 111 3.96 -4.35 -8.38
CA GLU A 111 4.27 -5.76 -8.57
C GLU A 111 5.75 -6.07 -8.23
N ALA A 112 6.68 -5.18 -8.57
CA ALA A 112 8.08 -5.33 -8.20
C ALA A 112 8.29 -5.26 -6.68
N LYS A 113 7.63 -4.33 -5.99
CA LYS A 113 7.65 -4.25 -4.51
C LYS A 113 7.05 -5.51 -3.89
N LYS A 114 5.88 -5.94 -4.37
CA LYS A 114 5.22 -7.16 -3.91
C LYS A 114 6.11 -8.39 -4.07
N ARG A 115 6.80 -8.52 -5.21
CA ARG A 115 7.76 -9.61 -5.46
C ARG A 115 8.94 -9.57 -4.49
N ALA A 116 9.49 -8.38 -4.22
CA ALA A 116 10.56 -8.22 -3.23
C ALA A 116 10.10 -8.59 -1.82
N ASP A 117 8.86 -8.22 -1.45
CA ASP A 117 8.25 -8.56 -0.17
C ASP A 117 8.00 -10.08 -0.05
N GLU A 118 7.47 -10.71 -1.10
CA GLU A 118 7.28 -12.17 -1.18
C GLU A 118 8.61 -12.91 -1.03
N GLU A 119 9.69 -12.45 -1.68
CA GLU A 119 11.03 -13.04 -1.52
C GLU A 119 11.57 -12.92 -0.07
N ILE A 120 11.29 -11.80 0.61
CA ILE A 120 11.64 -11.62 2.02
C ILE A 120 10.82 -12.58 2.90
N CYS A 121 9.53 -12.72 2.62
CA CYS A 121 8.65 -13.65 3.33
C CYS A 121 9.10 -15.11 3.15
N ASP A 122 9.40 -15.53 1.93
CA ASP A 122 9.84 -16.89 1.60
C ASP A 122 11.17 -17.23 2.29
N ARG A 123 12.15 -16.32 2.24
CA ARG A 123 13.45 -16.50 2.90
C ARG A 123 13.33 -16.61 4.42
N ASN A 124 12.37 -15.92 5.02
CA ASN A 124 12.14 -15.93 6.46
C ASN A 124 11.02 -16.88 6.91
N ALA A 125 10.40 -17.62 5.97
CA ALA A 125 9.22 -18.46 6.19
C ALA A 125 8.07 -17.72 6.92
N LEU A 126 7.78 -16.49 6.51
CA LEU A 126 6.71 -15.64 7.06
C LEU A 126 5.46 -15.71 6.17
N SER A 127 4.30 -15.89 6.77
CA SER A 127 3.00 -15.91 6.07
C SER A 127 2.17 -14.65 6.36
N ILE A 128 2.83 -13.50 6.50
CA ILE A 128 2.22 -12.24 6.93
C ILE A 128 2.46 -11.18 5.83
N PRO A 129 1.45 -10.36 5.48
CA PRO A 129 1.67 -9.26 4.54
C PRO A 129 2.62 -8.22 5.13
N LEU A 130 3.69 -7.89 4.40
CA LEU A 130 4.65 -6.85 4.81
C LEU A 130 4.08 -5.45 4.54
N LEU A 131 4.40 -4.52 5.42
CA LEU A 131 4.09 -3.10 5.27
C LEU A 131 5.26 -2.39 4.57
N PRO A 132 5.00 -1.25 3.91
CA PRO A 132 6.08 -0.43 3.36
C PRO A 132 7.03 0.05 4.45
N GLU A 133 8.30 0.18 4.10
CA GLU A 133 9.35 0.63 5.01
C GLU A 133 9.03 2.02 5.59
N SER A 134 9.04 2.12 6.92
CA SER A 134 8.90 3.39 7.63
C SER A 134 10.27 4.00 7.91
N GLN A 135 10.37 5.33 7.79
CA GLN A 135 11.61 6.06 8.08
C GLN A 135 12.11 5.84 9.51
N GLU A 136 11.19 5.70 10.47
CA GLU A 136 11.55 5.39 11.85
C GLU A 136 12.20 4.02 12.00
N ASP A 137 11.71 3.03 11.25
CA ASP A 137 12.20 1.66 11.33
C ASP A 137 13.60 1.57 10.71
N ILE A 138 13.86 2.30 9.63
CA ILE A 138 15.19 2.45 9.05
C ILE A 138 16.17 3.05 10.06
N VAL A 139 15.77 4.10 10.78
CA VAL A 139 16.62 4.73 11.80
C VAL A 139 16.88 3.77 12.96
N LYS A 140 15.83 3.15 13.52
CA LYS A 140 15.96 2.17 14.61
C LYS A 140 16.85 0.99 14.21
N ALA A 141 16.68 0.45 13.01
CA ALA A 141 17.49 -0.64 12.47
C ALA A 141 18.97 -0.22 12.33
N ARG A 142 19.25 0.98 11.82
CA ARG A 142 20.62 1.50 11.69
C ARG A 142 21.29 1.79 13.02
N THR A 143 20.54 2.26 14.02
CA THR A 143 21.06 2.58 15.36
C THR A 143 21.25 1.33 16.22
N THR A 144 20.62 0.22 15.88
CA THR A 144 20.76 -1.04 16.63
C THR A 144 22.10 -1.70 16.30
N GLU A 145 23.08 -1.54 17.19
CA GLU A 145 24.36 -2.24 17.12
C GLU A 145 24.29 -3.59 17.83
N PHE A 146 24.59 -4.67 17.11
CA PHE A 146 24.83 -5.97 17.73
C PHE A 146 26.32 -6.07 18.08
N SER A 147 26.65 -6.49 19.31
CA SER A 147 28.06 -6.65 19.66
C SER A 147 28.71 -7.74 18.81
N ASP A 148 29.88 -7.46 18.25
CA ASP A 148 30.59 -8.37 17.35
C ASP A 148 30.80 -9.77 17.95
N GLN A 149 31.00 -9.83 19.27
CA GLN A 149 31.15 -11.08 20.01
C GLN A 149 29.90 -11.97 19.95
N LEU A 150 28.70 -11.38 19.92
CA LEU A 150 27.45 -12.14 19.80
C LEU A 150 27.27 -12.67 18.38
N LEU A 151 27.65 -11.88 17.37
CA LEU A 151 27.58 -12.29 15.97
C LEU A 151 28.53 -13.45 15.68
N GLU A 152 29.78 -13.35 16.14
CA GLU A 152 30.79 -14.40 15.96
C GLU A 152 30.38 -15.70 16.68
N LYS A 153 29.83 -15.58 17.91
CA LYS A 153 29.29 -16.73 18.64
C LYS A 153 28.09 -17.36 17.93
N ALA A 154 27.20 -16.56 17.34
CA ALA A 154 26.06 -17.05 16.59
C ALA A 154 26.49 -17.78 15.31
N GLN A 155 27.46 -17.23 14.57
CA GLN A 155 28.04 -17.86 13.38
C GLN A 155 28.72 -19.20 13.72
N LYS A 156 29.56 -19.23 14.75
CA LYS A 156 30.20 -20.47 15.25
C LYS A 156 29.16 -21.52 15.60
N ARG A 157 28.10 -21.14 16.32
CA ARG A 157 27.00 -22.04 16.67
C ARG A 157 26.24 -22.56 15.45
N LYS A 158 26.01 -21.72 14.44
CA LYS A 158 25.38 -22.12 13.17
C LYS A 158 26.21 -23.18 12.46
N LEU A 159 27.53 -22.97 12.36
CA LEU A 159 28.47 -23.93 11.77
C LEU A 159 28.52 -25.25 12.56
N GLU A 160 28.48 -25.19 13.89
CA GLU A 160 28.42 -26.38 14.74
C GLU A 160 27.13 -27.18 14.49
N ILE A 161 25.98 -26.51 14.37
CA ILE A 161 24.69 -27.17 14.08
C ILE A 161 24.69 -27.79 12.69
N THR A 162 25.17 -27.07 11.66
CA THR A 162 25.23 -27.62 10.30
C THR A 162 26.21 -28.78 10.18
N ALA A 163 27.32 -28.75 10.94
CA ALA A 163 28.27 -29.85 11.02
C ALA A 163 27.77 -31.04 11.83
N SER A 164 26.87 -30.82 12.78
CA SER A 164 26.33 -31.87 13.64
C SER A 164 25.48 -32.89 12.88
N SER A 165 25.47 -34.13 13.40
CA SER A 165 24.64 -35.20 12.84
C SER A 165 23.19 -35.06 13.27
N ILE A 166 22.28 -35.06 12.29
CA ILE A 166 20.81 -35.01 12.49
C ILE A 166 20.31 -36.27 13.23
N PHE A 167 21.08 -37.36 13.19
CA PHE A 167 20.70 -38.65 13.78
C PHE A 167 21.22 -38.89 15.20
N ASN A 168 21.98 -37.95 15.77
CA ASN A 168 22.37 -38.07 17.16
C ASN A 168 21.17 -37.72 18.05
N LYS A 169 20.41 -38.74 18.48
CA LYS A 169 19.27 -38.60 19.42
C LYS A 169 19.69 -37.66 20.54
N GLN A 170 18.97 -36.55 20.70
CA GLN A 170 19.02 -35.77 21.92
C GLN A 170 18.61 -36.70 23.07
N THR A 171 19.59 -37.23 23.80
CA THR A 171 19.32 -37.78 25.13
C THR A 171 18.79 -36.61 25.94
N SER A 172 17.49 -36.66 26.21
CA SER A 172 16.71 -35.79 27.08
C SER A 172 17.54 -35.07 28.14
N LYS A 173 17.35 -33.75 28.23
CA LYS A 173 17.79 -32.84 29.30
C LYS A 173 18.02 -33.57 30.64
N SER A 174 19.25 -34.00 30.89
CA SER A 174 19.67 -34.40 32.23
C SER A 174 19.88 -33.13 33.04
N LYS A 175 19.21 -33.07 34.20
CA LYS A 175 19.31 -31.97 35.16
C LYS A 175 20.78 -31.72 35.47
N ARG A 176 21.20 -30.45 35.46
CA ARG A 176 22.52 -29.99 35.92
C ARG A 176 22.78 -30.51 37.32
N SER A 177 23.55 -31.61 37.44
CA SER A 177 24.23 -31.94 38.68
C SER A 177 25.42 -30.99 38.81
N LYS A 178 25.46 -30.26 39.93
CA LYS A 178 26.57 -29.39 40.30
C LYS A 178 27.77 -30.24 40.72
N PHE A 179 28.45 -30.89 39.79
CA PHE A 179 29.80 -31.43 40.03
C PHE A 179 30.61 -31.32 38.74
N HIS A 180 31.52 -30.34 38.71
CA HIS A 180 32.55 -30.22 37.68
C HIS A 180 33.68 -31.22 37.98
N THR A 181 33.58 -32.43 37.43
CA THR A 181 34.76 -33.21 37.10
C THR A 181 34.97 -33.06 35.60
N HIS A 182 36.09 -32.50 35.18
CA HIS A 182 36.46 -32.37 33.76
C HIS A 182 36.63 -33.77 33.14
N ASP A 183 35.54 -34.36 32.69
CA ASP A 183 35.56 -35.68 32.09
C ASP A 183 36.26 -35.62 30.72
N SER A 184 37.15 -36.57 30.47
CA SER A 184 37.87 -36.73 29.20
C SER A 184 36.91 -36.80 28.00
N LYS A 185 35.70 -37.32 28.24
CA LYS A 185 34.62 -37.43 27.27
C LYS A 185 34.12 -36.07 26.76
N ASP A 186 34.04 -35.05 27.61
CA ASP A 186 33.61 -33.70 27.20
C ASP A 186 34.64 -33.01 26.32
N LYS A 187 35.94 -33.24 26.60
CA LYS A 187 37.03 -32.73 25.77
C LYS A 187 37.04 -33.43 24.40
N PHE A 188 36.83 -34.74 24.38
CA PHE A 188 36.72 -35.52 23.15
C PHE A 188 35.50 -35.09 22.31
N ALA A 189 34.35 -34.85 22.95
CA ALA A 189 33.15 -34.36 22.27
C ALA A 189 33.39 -32.98 21.63
N LYS A 190 34.00 -32.03 22.37
CA LYS A 190 34.36 -30.70 21.83
C LYS A 190 35.34 -30.80 20.67
N LEU A 191 36.38 -31.63 20.80
CA LEU A 191 37.35 -31.85 19.73
C LEU A 191 36.67 -32.45 18.49
N SER A 192 35.80 -33.44 18.69
CA SER A 192 35.06 -34.08 17.59
C SER A 192 34.14 -33.09 16.86
N ALA A 193 33.51 -32.16 17.58
CA ALA A 193 32.70 -31.09 17.00
C ALA A 193 33.57 -30.11 16.18
N ILE A 194 34.71 -29.69 16.71
CA ILE A 194 35.65 -28.81 16.00
C ILE A 194 36.17 -29.46 14.71
N VAL A 195 36.56 -30.74 14.79
CA VAL A 195 37.02 -31.50 13.62
C VAL A 195 35.89 -31.65 12.59
N ALA A 196 34.66 -31.94 13.03
CA ALA A 196 33.50 -32.02 12.13
C ALA A 196 33.22 -30.69 11.41
N VAL A 197 33.29 -29.57 12.13
CA VAL A 197 33.12 -28.22 11.52
C VAL A 197 34.23 -27.95 10.50
N ASN A 198 35.50 -28.11 10.89
CA ASN A 198 36.63 -27.80 10.01
C ASN A 198 36.68 -28.72 8.77
N THR A 199 36.30 -29.99 8.93
CA THR A 199 36.19 -30.92 7.80
C THR A 199 35.05 -30.55 6.87
N LYS A 200 33.86 -30.20 7.38
CA LYS A 200 32.75 -29.70 6.56
C LYS A 200 33.11 -28.41 5.82
N LEU A 201 33.72 -27.43 6.47
CA LEU A 201 34.18 -26.19 5.82
C LEU A 201 35.16 -26.45 4.66
N LYS A 202 35.99 -27.49 4.76
CA LYS A 202 36.95 -27.85 3.71
C LYS A 202 36.32 -28.63 2.55
N ILE A 203 35.33 -29.48 2.86
CA ILE A 203 34.72 -30.44 1.93
C ILE A 203 33.51 -29.82 1.21
N ASP A 204 32.71 -29.00 1.90
CA ASP A 204 31.48 -28.41 1.37
C ASP A 204 31.79 -27.21 0.46
N PRO A 205 31.46 -27.26 -0.84
CA PRO A 205 31.67 -26.16 -1.78
C PRO A 205 30.88 -24.89 -1.44
N PHE A 206 29.78 -25.01 -0.69
CA PHE A 206 28.87 -23.89 -0.38
C PHE A 206 29.20 -23.17 0.94
N LEU A 207 30.19 -23.68 1.70
CA LEU A 207 30.64 -23.10 2.97
C LEU A 207 32.02 -22.40 2.86
N LYS A 208 32.70 -22.55 1.71
CA LYS A 208 33.86 -21.72 1.38
C LYS A 208 33.35 -20.33 1.04
N ASP A 209 34.15 -19.32 1.41
CA ASP A 209 33.80 -17.91 1.36
C ASP A 209 32.93 -17.55 0.14
N ASN A 210 31.85 -16.82 0.40
CA ASN A 210 30.86 -16.42 -0.59
C ASN A 210 31.50 -15.66 -1.77
N ASP A 211 31.91 -16.36 -2.81
CA ASP A 211 32.35 -15.78 -4.10
C ASP A 211 31.21 -15.05 -4.85
N TRP A 212 29.97 -15.11 -4.32
CA TRP A 212 28.81 -14.40 -4.87
C TRP A 212 28.78 -12.90 -4.51
N ASN A 213 29.67 -12.39 -3.65
CA ASN A 213 29.70 -10.98 -3.27
C ASN A 213 31.01 -10.27 -3.68
N THR A 214 31.27 -10.18 -4.98
CA THR A 214 32.34 -9.36 -5.58
C THR A 214 31.88 -7.94 -5.91
N GLY A 215 31.01 -7.36 -5.08
CA GLY A 215 30.45 -6.02 -5.29
C GLY A 215 31.11 -4.88 -4.51
N ASN A 216 31.84 -5.17 -3.42
CA ASN A 216 32.38 -4.12 -2.54
C ASN A 216 33.70 -4.55 -1.91
N ASN A 217 34.80 -4.39 -2.65
CA ASN A 217 36.14 -4.21 -2.08
C ASN A 217 37.03 -3.52 -3.12
N ILE A 218 36.84 -2.21 -3.25
CA ILE A 218 37.83 -1.33 -3.88
C ILE A 218 38.87 -1.10 -2.79
N ASN A 219 39.97 -1.85 -2.83
CA ASN A 219 41.32 -1.49 -2.37
C ASN A 219 42.17 -2.75 -2.24
N GLY A 220 42.95 -3.07 -3.27
CA GLY A 220 43.85 -4.22 -3.27
C GLY A 220 44.72 -4.32 -4.53
N THR A 221 45.75 -3.47 -4.58
CA THR A 221 47.11 -3.79 -5.06
C THR A 221 47.22 -4.72 -6.27
N GLU A 222 47.21 -4.15 -7.48
CA GLU A 222 47.53 -4.86 -8.72
C GLU A 222 49.05 -5.10 -8.82
N LYS A 223 49.47 -6.36 -8.64
CA LYS A 223 50.70 -6.87 -9.26
C LYS A 223 50.35 -7.27 -10.68
N GLY A 224 50.98 -6.60 -11.63
CA GLY A 224 50.69 -6.74 -13.05
C GLY A 224 51.12 -8.09 -13.62
N GLU A 225 50.42 -8.49 -14.67
CA GLU A 225 50.95 -9.31 -15.74
C GLU A 225 50.29 -8.89 -17.06
N ASN A 226 51.17 -8.71 -18.05
CA ASN A 226 50.88 -8.16 -19.36
C ASN A 226 50.00 -9.11 -20.17
N ASN A 227 49.00 -8.58 -20.88
CA ASN A 227 48.70 -9.05 -22.24
C ASN A 227 48.10 -7.93 -23.08
N LYS A 228 48.65 -7.81 -24.28
CA LYS A 228 48.36 -6.83 -25.31
C LYS A 228 47.17 -7.37 -26.10
N ASP A 229 46.10 -6.59 -26.24
CA ASP A 229 45.31 -6.56 -27.47
C ASP A 229 44.60 -5.22 -27.59
N LEU A 230 44.95 -4.53 -28.67
CA LEU A 230 44.57 -3.17 -29.02
C LEU A 230 43.35 -3.26 -29.93
N VAL A 231 42.17 -2.80 -29.50
CA VAL A 231 41.06 -2.51 -30.41
C VAL A 231 40.57 -1.09 -30.17
N ILE A 232 40.95 -0.24 -31.11
CA ILE A 232 40.59 1.17 -31.21
C ILE A 232 39.15 1.26 -31.73
N ILE A 233 38.22 1.79 -30.93
CA ILE A 233 36.94 2.31 -31.44
C ILE A 233 36.83 3.78 -31.05
N LYS A 234 36.81 4.62 -32.09
CA LYS A 234 36.82 6.08 -32.07
C LYS A 234 35.56 6.64 -31.38
N LYS A 235 35.78 7.52 -30.41
CA LYS A 235 34.79 8.45 -29.86
C LYS A 235 34.46 9.51 -30.92
N LYS A 236 33.18 9.75 -31.20
CA LYS A 236 32.72 10.85 -32.05
C LYS A 236 32.00 11.87 -31.16
N GLU A 237 32.59 13.04 -31.02
CA GLU A 237 31.98 14.21 -30.38
C GLU A 237 31.15 14.98 -31.41
N SER A 238 30.00 15.51 -31.00
CA SER A 238 29.35 16.65 -31.65
C SER A 238 28.56 17.48 -30.65
N ASN A 239 28.68 18.80 -30.81
CA ASN A 239 28.41 19.88 -29.89
C ASN A 239 26.92 20.20 -29.62
N HIS A 240 26.69 20.67 -28.38
CA HIS A 240 25.95 21.86 -27.92
C HIS A 240 24.66 22.33 -28.64
N HIS A 241 23.56 22.35 -27.90
CA HIS A 241 22.54 23.41 -27.99
C HIS A 241 22.12 23.87 -26.59
N GLN A 242 22.06 25.19 -26.42
CA GLN A 242 21.73 25.89 -25.18
C GLN A 242 20.22 25.84 -24.92
N SER A 243 19.82 25.56 -23.69
CA SER A 243 18.46 25.85 -23.21
C SER A 243 18.56 26.66 -21.92
N GLU A 244 17.89 27.80 -21.96
CA GLU A 244 17.88 28.88 -20.99
C GLU A 244 17.45 28.43 -19.60
N VAL A 245 18.20 28.90 -18.59
CA VAL A 245 17.86 28.78 -17.17
C VAL A 245 17.03 30.01 -16.81
N LEU A 246 15.76 29.81 -16.46
CA LEU A 246 14.96 30.83 -15.80
C LEU A 246 14.97 30.60 -14.29
N ASP A 247 15.28 31.68 -13.59
CA ASP A 247 15.56 31.79 -12.16
C ASP A 247 14.43 31.29 -11.25
N SER A 248 14.80 30.48 -10.27
CA SER A 248 13.95 30.10 -9.14
C SER A 248 14.37 30.90 -7.90
N ARG A 249 13.64 31.98 -7.57
CA ARG A 249 13.67 32.58 -6.23
C ARG A 249 12.29 33.08 -5.79
N ASN A 250 12.01 32.80 -4.50
CA ASN A 250 10.95 33.30 -3.61
C ASN A 250 9.59 32.61 -3.62
N ILE A 251 9.47 31.58 -2.78
CA ILE A 251 8.26 31.36 -1.97
C ILE A 251 8.72 31.21 -0.52
N THR A 252 8.34 32.19 0.30
CA THR A 252 8.46 32.16 1.77
C THR A 252 7.39 31.24 2.37
N PRO A 253 7.69 30.45 3.41
CA PRO A 253 6.68 29.65 4.09
C PRO A 253 6.00 30.47 5.20
N VAL A 254 4.68 30.64 5.09
CA VAL A 254 3.84 31.08 6.22
C VAL A 254 3.37 29.83 6.95
N ASN A 255 3.71 29.78 8.24
CA ASN A 255 3.19 28.84 9.22
C ASN A 255 1.67 28.94 9.31
N ASP A 256 0.97 27.81 9.40
CA ASP A 256 -0.18 27.73 10.29
C ASP A 256 -0.39 26.33 10.86
N LYS A 257 -0.42 26.29 12.21
CA LYS A 257 -0.86 25.16 13.02
C LYS A 257 -2.38 25.29 13.21
N LYS A 258 -3.14 24.26 12.84
CA LYS A 258 -4.17 23.57 13.66
C LYS A 258 -5.06 22.68 12.77
N ASN A 259 -4.75 21.38 12.79
CA ASN A 259 -5.64 20.34 12.27
C ASN A 259 -6.84 20.13 13.22
N LYS A 260 -8.06 20.18 12.68
CA LYS A 260 -9.20 19.41 13.17
C LYS A 260 -9.67 18.52 12.03
N GLY A 261 -9.80 17.23 12.32
CA GLY A 261 -9.95 16.16 11.35
C GLY A 261 -11.24 16.22 10.55
N THR A 262 -11.15 15.74 9.31
CA THR A 262 -12.27 15.24 8.52
C THR A 262 -11.83 13.94 7.88
N THR A 263 -12.66 12.93 8.09
CA THR A 263 -12.53 11.53 7.67
C THR A 263 -12.74 11.44 6.16
N THR A 264 -11.73 10.97 5.43
CA THR A 264 -11.86 10.61 4.02
C THR A 264 -12.41 9.18 3.92
N THR A 265 -13.66 9.05 3.48
CA THR A 265 -14.25 7.77 3.06
C THR A 265 -13.59 7.31 1.77
N GLY A 266 -12.80 6.23 1.87
CA GLY A 266 -12.20 5.58 0.72
C GLY A 266 -13.25 4.87 -0.12
N ILE A 267 -13.23 5.13 -1.42
CA ILE A 267 -13.99 4.38 -2.42
C ILE A 267 -13.43 2.95 -2.44
N SER A 268 -14.23 1.99 -1.97
CA SER A 268 -13.92 0.57 -2.03
C SER A 268 -13.97 0.10 -3.48
N LEU A 269 -12.81 -0.29 -4.02
CA LEU A 269 -12.71 -0.97 -5.30
C LEU A 269 -13.11 -2.43 -5.07
N VAL A 270 -14.34 -2.79 -5.42
CA VAL A 270 -14.78 -4.19 -5.47
C VAL A 270 -14.07 -4.85 -6.66
N SER A 271 -13.13 -5.75 -6.37
CA SER A 271 -12.62 -6.70 -7.34
C SER A 271 -13.75 -7.69 -7.66
N ALA A 272 -14.31 -7.60 -8.87
CA ALA A 272 -15.13 -8.67 -9.41
C ALA A 272 -14.17 -9.67 -10.07
N ASP A 273 -14.00 -10.82 -9.42
CA ASP A 273 -13.41 -12.00 -10.03
C ASP A 273 -14.43 -12.51 -11.08
N TYR A 274 -14.11 -12.33 -12.36
CA TYR A 274 -14.85 -12.95 -13.46
C TYR A 274 -14.31 -14.37 -13.61
N ASP A 275 -15.09 -15.34 -13.15
CA ASP A 275 -14.92 -16.75 -13.49
C ASP A 275 -15.29 -16.93 -14.99
N ASP A 276 -14.32 -17.41 -15.79
CA ASP A 276 -14.50 -17.87 -17.17
C ASP A 276 -15.26 -19.22 -17.11
N ASP A 277 -16.59 -19.17 -17.17
CA ASP A 277 -17.42 -20.35 -17.43
C ASP A 277 -17.53 -20.55 -18.96
N ASP A 278 -16.71 -21.45 -19.50
CA ASP A 278 -16.83 -22.02 -20.84
C ASP A 278 -18.08 -22.93 -20.89
N ASP A 279 -19.25 -22.37 -21.21
CA ASP A 279 -20.45 -23.15 -21.54
C ASP A 279 -20.42 -23.55 -23.03
N ASP A 280 -20.12 -24.83 -23.28
CA ASP A 280 -20.31 -25.50 -24.56
C ASP A 280 -21.81 -25.58 -24.92
N ASP A 281 -22.23 -24.83 -25.95
CA ASP A 281 -23.59 -24.88 -26.50
C ASP A 281 -23.92 -26.27 -27.08
N GLU A 282 -24.73 -27.04 -26.34
CA GLU A 282 -25.42 -28.23 -26.87
C GLU A 282 -26.46 -27.85 -27.92
N THR A 283 -26.38 -28.53 -29.05
CA THR A 283 -27.22 -28.36 -30.24
C THR A 283 -28.60 -28.98 -30.01
N PHE A 284 -29.66 -28.15 -30.03
CA PHE A 284 -31.04 -28.64 -30.03
C PHE A 284 -31.45 -29.19 -31.41
N LYS A 285 -32.00 -30.41 -31.39
CA LYS A 285 -32.81 -31.03 -32.46
C LYS A 285 -34.29 -30.69 -32.30
#